data_AF-A0A9Q3PPH7-F1
#
_entry.id   AF-A0A9Q3PPH7-F1
#
_cell.length_a   1.000
_cell.length_b   1.000
_cell.length_c   1.000
_cell.angle_alpha   90.00
_cell.angle_beta   90.00
_cell.angle_gamma   90.00
#
_symmetry.space_group_name_H-M   'P 1'
#
loop_
_entity.id
_entity.type
_entity.pdbx_description
1 polymer ?
#
loop_
_entity_poly.entity_id
_entity_poly.type
_entity_poly.pdbx_seq_one_letter_code
_entity_poly.pdbx_strand_id
1 'polypeptide(L)'
;MKEIHGRRDWPWWKSQIIQKYSNGTWIWQKTMSFDNDKYSVDKDPYEWCLRQFKRLKAIDPQMNIQMRNHKLLTKLPGELEHSLKCIFNQN
;
A
#
# COMPACT_ATOMS: atom_id res chain seq x y z
N MET A 1 40.61 1.23 15.25
CA MET A 1 39.85 2.11 14.34
C MET A 1 38.45 2.25 14.89
N LYS A 2 38.03 3.44 15.35
CA LYS A 2 36.63 3.68 15.72
C LYS A 2 35.86 3.83 14.41
N GLU A 3 34.97 2.88 14.12
CA GLU A 3 34.11 2.96 12.94
C GLU A 3 33.33 4.26 12.97
N ILE A 4 33.28 4.93 11.81
CA ILE A 4 32.66 6.23 11.61
C ILE A 4 31.15 6.00 11.61
N HIS A 5 30.54 5.80 12.78
CA HIS A 5 29.09 5.64 12.96
C HIS A 5 28.32 6.97 12.73
N GLY A 6 28.85 7.89 11.93
CA GLY A 6 28.43 9.28 11.91
C GLY A 6 28.26 9.84 10.51
N ARG A 7 27.22 9.36 9.81
CA ARG A 7 26.44 9.98 8.70
C ARG A 7 26.05 8.95 7.65
N ARG A 8 25.20 8.00 8.04
CA ARG A 8 24.40 7.27 7.03
C ARG A 8 23.23 8.16 6.64
N ASP A 9 22.92 8.18 5.35
CA ASP A 9 21.79 8.94 4.82
C ASP A 9 20.45 8.31 5.24
N TRP A 10 19.37 9.07 5.09
CA TRP A 10 18.04 8.58 5.44
C TRP A 10 17.62 7.31 4.67
N PRO A 11 17.89 7.18 3.35
CA PRO A 11 17.63 5.94 2.62
C PRO A 11 18.24 4.70 3.26
N TRP A 12 19.49 4.79 3.74
CA TRP A 12 20.13 3.67 4.44
C TRP A 12 19.45 3.34 5.76
N TRP A 13 19.17 4.35 6.60
CA TRP A 13 18.47 4.09 7.87
C TRP A 13 17.09 3.49 7.66
N LYS A 14 16.36 3.97 6.65
CA LYS A 14 15.07 3.43 6.25
C LYS A 14 15.18 1.95 5.84
N SER A 15 16.21 1.57 5.09
CA SER A 15 16.40 0.17 4.67
C SER A 15 16.68 -0.74 5.86
N GLN A 16 17.49 -0.30 6.83
CA GLN A 16 17.79 -1.06 8.04
C GLN A 16 16.56 -1.24 8.94
N ILE A 17 15.73 -0.21 9.07
CA ILE A 17 14.46 -0.28 9.81
C ILE A 17 13.52 -1.29 9.13
N ILE A 18 13.37 -1.21 7.81
CA ILE A 18 12.54 -2.18 7.06
C ILE A 18 13.09 -3.59 7.24
N GLN A 19 14.40 -3.81 7.08
CA GLN A 19 15.01 -5.13 7.24
C GLN A 19 14.79 -5.72 8.64
N LYS A 20 14.83 -4.88 9.69
CA LYS A 20 14.68 -5.33 11.07
C LYS A 20 13.23 -5.58 11.47
N TYR A 21 12.28 -4.77 10.98
CA TYR A 21 10.90 -4.77 11.48
C TYR A 21 9.85 -5.27 10.49
N SER A 22 10.15 -5.33 9.19
CA SER A 22 9.27 -5.92 8.17
C SER A 22 9.43 -7.44 8.14
N ASN A 23 9.25 -8.09 9.29
CA ASN A 23 9.21 -9.54 9.36
C ASN A 23 7.95 -10.09 8.65
N GLY A 24 7.97 -11.38 8.28
CA GLY A 24 6.86 -12.00 7.54
C GLY A 24 5.51 -11.86 8.24
N THR A 25 5.49 -11.86 9.58
CA THR A 25 4.29 -11.64 10.39
C THR A 25 3.72 -10.23 10.21
N TRP A 26 4.56 -9.20 10.20
CA TRP A 26 4.13 -7.82 9.98
C TRP A 26 3.57 -7.64 8.56
N ILE A 27 4.24 -8.20 7.55
CA ILE A 27 3.74 -8.16 6.16
C ILE A 27 2.37 -8.84 6.09
N TRP A 28 2.24 -10.02 6.69
CA TRP A 28 0.97 -10.74 6.76
C TRP A 28 -0.14 -9.91 7.43
N GLN A 29 0.14 -9.25 8.57
CA GLN A 29 -0.82 -8.37 9.24
C GLN A 29 -1.23 -7.19 8.36
N LYS A 30 -0.31 -6.60 7.59
CA LYS A 30 -0.62 -5.52 6.64
C LYS A 30 -1.46 -6.02 5.48
N THR A 31 -1.16 -7.20 4.94
CA THR A 31 -1.97 -7.87 3.91
C THR A 31 -3.39 -8.11 4.41
N MET A 32 -3.57 -8.69 5.60
CA MET A 32 -4.89 -8.90 6.20
C MET A 32 -5.64 -7.58 6.44
N SER A 33 -4.92 -6.54 6.90
CA SER A 33 -5.52 -5.21 7.09
C SER A 33 -5.99 -4.58 5.79
N PHE A 34 -5.25 -4.80 4.70
CA PHE A 34 -5.65 -4.38 3.36
C PHE A 34 -6.83 -5.21 2.85
N ASP A 35 -6.81 -6.52 3.06
CA ASP A 35 -7.81 -7.42 2.51
C ASP A 35 -9.19 -7.26 3.15
N ASN A 36 -9.23 -6.98 4.45
CA ASN A 36 -10.46 -6.84 5.22
C ASN A 36 -11.09 -5.43 5.14
N ASP A 37 -10.34 -4.40 4.73
CA ASP A 37 -10.82 -3.01 4.71
C ASP A 37 -11.42 -2.64 3.35
N LYS A 38 -12.59 -3.20 3.05
CA LYS A 38 -13.39 -2.83 1.88
C LYS A 38 -13.87 -1.38 1.97
N TYR A 39 -14.02 -0.73 0.83
CA TYR A 39 -14.61 0.60 0.77
C TYR A 39 -16.10 0.56 1.08
N SER A 40 -16.58 1.59 1.75
CA SER A 40 -17.98 1.77 2.12
C SER A 40 -18.30 3.27 2.08
N VAL A 41 -19.54 3.62 1.74
CA VAL A 41 -19.96 5.00 1.43
C VAL A 41 -19.91 5.96 2.62
N ASP A 42 -19.81 5.42 3.84
CA ASP A 42 -19.62 6.15 5.10
C ASP A 42 -18.18 6.65 5.31
N LYS A 43 -17.22 6.16 4.52
CA LYS A 43 -15.81 6.54 4.64
C LYS A 43 -15.49 7.69 3.70
N ASP A 44 -14.62 8.60 4.14
CA ASP A 44 -14.01 9.57 3.23
C ASP A 44 -13.19 8.85 2.13
N PRO A 45 -13.50 9.05 0.83
CA PRO A 45 -12.86 8.34 -0.26
C PRO A 45 -11.35 8.61 -0.35
N TYR A 46 -10.94 9.85 -0.12
CA TYR A 46 -9.54 10.26 -0.22
C TYR A 46 -8.69 9.59 0.86
N GLU A 47 -9.14 9.68 2.12
CA GLU A 47 -8.46 9.09 3.26
C GLU A 47 -8.40 7.55 3.17
N TRP A 48 -9.49 6.91 2.73
CA TRP A 48 -9.50 5.46 2.54
C TRP A 48 -8.53 5.04 1.43
N CYS A 49 -8.55 5.69 0.27
CA CYS A 49 -7.64 5.42 -0.84
C CYS A 49 -6.18 5.62 -0.42
N LEU A 50 -5.87 6.74 0.24
CA LEU A 50 -4.52 7.04 0.72
C LEU A 50 -4.03 5.99 1.73
N ARG A 51 -4.91 5.53 2.63
CA ARG A 51 -4.59 4.47 3.60
C ARG A 51 -4.30 3.14 2.92
N GLN A 52 -5.15 2.70 1.99
CA GLN A 52 -4.90 1.45 1.25
C GLN A 52 -3.64 1.54 0.38
N PHE A 53 -3.41 2.68 -0.28
CA PHE A 53 -2.20 2.91 -1.07
C PHE A 53 -0.93 2.78 -0.23
N LYS A 54 -0.93 3.37 0.98
CA LYS A 54 0.18 3.23 1.93
C LYS A 54 0.40 1.78 2.36
N ARG A 55 -0.67 1.00 2.58
CA ARG A 55 -0.59 -0.44 2.90
C ARG A 55 0.02 -1.24 1.75
N LEU A 56 -0.43 -1.02 0.52
CA LEU A 56 0.13 -1.70 -0.65
C LEU A 56 1.61 -1.39 -0.86
N LYS A 57 2.01 -0.12 -0.69
CA LYS A 57 3.43 0.29 -0.74
C LYS A 57 4.28 -0.33 0.38
N ALA A 58 3.67 -0.63 1.52
CA ALA A 58 4.32 -1.27 2.65
C ALA A 58 4.48 -2.80 2.45
N ILE A 59 3.48 -3.45 1.86
CA ILE A 59 3.48 -4.89 1.56
C ILE A 59 4.48 -5.20 0.44
N ASP A 60 4.43 -4.42 -0.64
CA ASP A 60 5.34 -4.56 -1.78
C ASP A 60 5.75 -3.16 -2.28
N PRO A 61 6.94 -2.68 -1.88
CA PRO A 61 7.48 -1.41 -2.32
C PRO A 61 7.76 -1.32 -3.83
N GLN A 62 7.94 -2.47 -4.51
CA GLN A 62 8.26 -2.54 -5.93
C GLN A 62 7.01 -2.63 -6.81
N MET A 63 5.82 -2.79 -6.21
CA MET A 63 4.54 -2.81 -6.90
C MET A 63 4.34 -1.52 -7.73
N ASN A 64 4.18 -1.69 -9.05
CA ASN A 64 3.89 -0.59 -9.97
C ASN A 64 2.51 0.04 -9.70
N ILE A 65 2.29 1.24 -10.27
CA ILE A 65 1.09 2.03 -10.02
C ILE A 65 -0.17 1.33 -10.56
N GLN A 66 -0.08 0.67 -11.72
CA GLN A 66 -1.20 -0.02 -12.37
C GLN A 66 -1.70 -1.18 -11.52
N MET A 67 -0.80 -2.00 -11.00
CA MET A 67 -1.11 -3.15 -10.15
C MET A 67 -1.68 -2.70 -8.81
N ARG A 68 -1.19 -1.57 -8.27
CA ARG A 68 -1.74 -0.96 -7.07
C ARG A 68 -3.17 -0.48 -7.30
N ASN A 69 -3.42 0.21 -8.41
CA ASN A 69 -4.76 0.68 -8.79
C ASN A 69 -5.71 -0.50 -8.99
N HIS A 70 -5.26 -1.55 -9.67
CA HIS A 70 -6.06 -2.76 -9.85
C HIS A 70 -6.45 -3.38 -8.50
N LYS A 71 -5.51 -3.53 -7.56
CA LYS A 71 -5.79 -4.02 -6.21
C LYS A 71 -6.73 -3.10 -5.42
N LEU A 72 -6.67 -1.78 -5.61
CA LEU A 72 -7.61 -0.84 -4.97
C LEU A 72 -9.03 -1.01 -5.51
N LEU A 73 -9.18 -1.17 -6.83
CA LEU A 73 -10.48 -1.35 -7.48
C LEU A 73 -11.20 -2.61 -6.96
N THR A 74 -10.48 -3.71 -6.71
CA THR A 74 -11.09 -4.93 -6.15
C THR A 74 -11.59 -4.81 -4.71
N LYS A 75 -11.29 -3.69 -4.04
CA LYS A 75 -11.80 -3.39 -2.69
C LYS A 75 -13.03 -2.47 -2.71
N LEU A 76 -13.46 -2.03 -3.89
CA LEU A 76 -14.70 -1.28 -4.05
C LEU A 76 -15.90 -2.23 -4.11
N PRO A 77 -17.12 -1.76 -3.77
CA PRO A 77 -18.34 -2.48 -4.07
C PRO A 77 -18.47 -2.76 -5.57
N GLY A 78 -19.05 -3.91 -5.94
CA GLY A 78 -19.07 -4.38 -7.33
C GLY A 78 -19.72 -3.40 -8.32
N GLU A 79 -20.74 -2.65 -7.89
CA GLU A 79 -21.36 -1.59 -8.71
C GLU A 79 -20.37 -0.47 -9.03
N LEU A 80 -19.67 0.04 -8.01
CA LEU A 80 -18.68 1.11 -8.16
C LEU A 80 -17.46 0.64 -8.96
N GLU A 81 -16.99 -0.58 -8.73
CA GLU A 81 -15.91 -1.19 -9.50
C GLU A 81 -16.28 -1.30 -10.99
N HIS A 82 -17.50 -1.75 -11.29
CA HIS A 82 -18.00 -1.88 -12.65
C HIS A 82 -18.11 -0.51 -13.34
N SER A 83 -18.74 0.48 -12.70
CA SER A 83 -18.86 1.84 -13.25
C SER A 83 -17.51 2.44 -13.59
N LEU A 84 -16.51 2.30 -12.70
CA LEU A 84 -15.17 2.82 -12.94
C LEU A 84 -14.48 2.10 -14.10
N LYS A 85 -14.57 0.77 -14.19
CA LYS A 85 -14.00 0.01 -15.31
C LYS A 85 -14.60 0.42 -16.65
N CYS A 86 -15.91 0.67 -16.72
CA CYS A 86 -16.56 1.18 -17.93
C CYS A 86 -15.99 2.53 -18.36
N ILE A 87 -15.79 3.47 -17.42
CA ILE A 87 -15.21 4.79 -17.70
C ILE A 87 -13.76 4.66 -18.21
N PHE A 88 -12.96 3.82 -17.56
CA PHE A 88 -11.55 3.64 -17.96
C PHE A 88 -11.39 2.91 -19.30
N ASN A 89 -12.31 2.01 -19.67
CA ASN A 89 -12.27 1.29 -20.95
C ASN A 89 -12.87 2.08 -22.12
N GLN A 90 -13.54 3.21 -21.86
CA GLN A 90 -14.12 4.09 -22.86
C GLN A 90 -13.16 5.20 -23.33
N ASN A 91 -12.01 5.35 -22.68
CA ASN A 91 -10.94 6.29 -23.04
C ASN A 91 -9.73 5.56 -23.61
#